data_AF-A0A3B0WQ56-F1
#
_entry.id   AF-A0A3B0WQ56-F1
#
_cell.length_a   1.000
_cell.length_b   1.000
_cell.length_c   1.000
_cell.angle_alpha   90.00
_cell.angle_beta   90.00
_cell.angle_gamma   90.00
#
_symmetry.space_group_name_H-M   'P 1'
#
loop_
_entity.id
_entity.type
_entity.pdbx_description
1 polymer ?
#
loop_
_entity_poly.entity_id
_entity_poly.type
_entity_poly.pdbx_seq_one_letter_code
_entity_poly.pdbx_strand_id
1 'polypeptide(L)'
;MVKSHRPVVVLTPSITGRAKLVTVLALSTKEPDIIMPFHYKMPRNSMPQLGRFQESDTWVKGDMIYTAGFHRLDLIRLGKKDNKTGKRLYFTRKLSREQMREVYACALHGLNLGQLSQHL
;
A
#
# COMPACT_ATOMS: atom_id res chain seq x y z
N MET A 1 17.55 -13.88 -2.09
CA MET A 1 16.29 -14.36 -1.47
C MET A 1 15.19 -13.34 -1.68
N VAL A 2 14.08 -13.70 -2.33
CA VAL A 2 12.92 -12.79 -2.53
C VAL A 2 12.14 -12.71 -1.22
N LYS A 3 11.97 -11.52 -0.64
CA LYS A 3 11.16 -11.36 0.58
C LYS A 3 9.68 -11.57 0.23
N SER A 4 9.04 -12.54 0.89
CA SER A 4 7.60 -12.83 0.75
C SER A 4 6.75 -11.91 1.64
N HIS A 5 5.44 -11.84 1.35
CA HIS A 5 4.43 -11.18 2.18
C HIS A 5 4.64 -9.67 2.42
N ARG A 6 5.16 -8.95 1.44
CA ARG A 6 5.25 -7.48 1.53
C ARG A 6 3.86 -6.87 1.43
N PRO A 7 3.51 -5.91 2.31
CA PRO A 7 2.28 -5.17 2.12
C PRO A 7 2.39 -4.28 0.89
N VAL A 8 1.22 -3.93 0.34
CA VAL A 8 1.10 -3.07 -0.83
C VAL A 8 -0.03 -2.08 -0.61
N VAL A 9 0.01 -0.95 -1.30
CA VAL A 9 -1.12 -0.02 -1.36
C VAL A 9 -1.90 -0.31 -2.64
N VAL A 10 -3.21 -0.51 -2.52
CA VAL A 10 -4.10 -0.61 -3.67
C VAL A 10 -4.28 0.77 -4.28
N LEU A 11 -3.92 0.92 -5.55
CA LEU A 11 -3.92 2.20 -6.26
C LEU A 11 -5.24 2.45 -6.99
N THR A 12 -5.83 1.40 -7.57
CA THR A 12 -7.01 1.53 -8.44
C THR A 12 -8.26 0.99 -7.78
N PRO A 13 -9.44 1.59 -8.05
CA PRO A 13 -10.72 0.97 -7.73
C PRO A 13 -10.93 -0.30 -8.57
N SER A 14 -12.09 -0.95 -8.39
CA SER A 14 -12.52 -2.01 -9.31
C SER A 14 -12.68 -1.42 -10.72
N ILE A 15 -12.03 -2.04 -11.70
CA ILE A 15 -12.09 -1.63 -13.11
C ILE A 15 -12.90 -2.68 -13.89
N THR A 16 -13.90 -2.22 -14.63
CA THR A 16 -14.73 -3.08 -15.49
C THR A 16 -13.84 -3.87 -16.46
N GLY A 17 -14.09 -5.18 -16.58
CA GLY A 17 -13.27 -6.08 -17.39
C GLY A 17 -11.98 -6.57 -16.71
N ARG A 18 -11.69 -6.16 -15.47
CA ARG A 18 -10.48 -6.58 -14.72
C ARG A 18 -10.80 -7.24 -13.38
N ALA A 19 -11.86 -8.05 -13.31
CA ALA A 19 -12.45 -8.57 -12.06
C ALA A 19 -11.51 -9.35 -11.11
N LYS A 20 -10.38 -9.87 -11.60
CA LYS A 20 -9.40 -10.63 -10.81
C LYS A 20 -8.04 -9.94 -10.68
N LEU A 21 -7.94 -8.68 -11.10
CA LEU A 21 -6.69 -7.91 -11.12
C LEU A 21 -6.84 -6.63 -10.29
N VAL A 22 -5.73 -6.15 -9.74
CA VAL A 22 -5.62 -4.87 -9.08
C VAL A 22 -4.28 -4.24 -9.39
N THR A 23 -4.26 -2.91 -9.51
CA THR A 23 -3.01 -2.15 -9.59
C THR A 23 -2.58 -1.75 -8.18
N VAL A 24 -1.33 -2.03 -7.84
CA VAL A 24 -0.76 -1.79 -6.52
C VAL A 24 0.57 -1.06 -6.60
N LEU A 25 0.91 -0.37 -5.52
CA LEU A 25 2.24 0.18 -5.25
C LEU A 25 2.95 -0.64 -4.17
N ALA A 26 4.25 -0.83 -4.34
CA ALA A 26 5.05 -1.53 -3.35
C ALA A 26 5.25 -0.69 -2.07
N LEU A 27 5.26 -1.38 -0.92
CA LEU A 27 5.73 -0.83 0.35
C LEU A 27 7.05 -1.50 0.76
N SER A 28 7.95 -0.71 1.32
CA SER A 28 9.26 -1.15 1.80
C SER A 28 9.51 -0.67 3.22
N THR A 29 10.11 -1.51 4.06
CA THR A 29 10.66 -1.10 5.36
C THR A 29 12.10 -0.60 5.26
N LYS A 30 12.73 -0.69 4.08
CA LYS A 30 14.05 -0.13 3.82
C LYS A 30 13.90 1.33 3.42
N GLU A 31 14.47 2.21 4.23
CA GLU A 31 14.63 3.63 3.93
C GLU A 31 15.45 3.83 2.64
N PRO A 32 15.06 4.75 1.74
CA PRO A 32 15.87 5.09 0.58
C PRO A 32 17.21 5.71 1.00
N ASP A 33 18.30 5.37 0.31
CA ASP A 33 19.59 6.03 0.54
C ASP A 33 19.54 7.52 0.12
N ILE A 34 18.75 7.83 -0.92
CA ILE A 34 18.36 9.19 -1.32
C ILE A 34 16.83 9.23 -1.42
N ILE A 35 16.22 10.16 -0.69
CA ILE A 35 14.78 10.40 -0.78
C ILE A 35 14.48 11.11 -2.10
N MET A 36 13.55 10.55 -2.86
CA MET A 36 13.16 11.02 -4.19
C MET A 36 11.67 11.38 -4.17
N PRO A 37 11.16 12.18 -5.12
CA PRO A 37 9.75 12.56 -5.15
C PRO A 37 8.73 11.40 -5.26
N PHE A 38 9.19 10.21 -5.67
CA PHE A 38 8.38 8.98 -5.68
C PHE A 38 8.46 8.17 -4.36
N HIS A 39 9.07 8.73 -3.31
CA HIS A 39 9.13 8.14 -1.98
C HIS A 39 8.24 8.90 -0.99
N TYR A 40 7.42 8.17 -0.24
CA TYR A 40 6.61 8.73 0.84
C TYR A 40 6.72 7.86 2.10
N LYS A 41 7.08 8.50 3.22
CA LYS A 41 7.13 7.85 4.53
C LYS A 41 5.72 7.79 5.11
N MET A 42 5.18 6.59 5.22
CA MET A 42 3.83 6.37 5.74
C MET A 42 3.76 6.73 7.22
N PRO A 43 2.78 7.53 7.66
CA PRO A 43 2.51 7.74 9.07
C PRO A 43 2.20 6.41 9.77
N ARG A 44 2.81 6.20 10.93
CA ARG A 44 2.75 4.94 11.68
C ARG A 44 1.32 4.52 12.05
N ASN A 45 0.47 5.48 12.35
CA ASN A 45 -0.95 5.30 12.67
C ASN A 45 -1.83 4.87 11.47
N SER A 46 -1.33 5.01 10.25
CA SER A 46 -1.98 4.54 9.01
C SER A 46 -1.62 3.12 8.64
N MET A 47 -0.59 2.56 9.28
CA MET A 47 -0.24 1.15 9.15
C MET A 47 -1.09 0.30 10.11
N PRO A 48 -1.29 -1.01 9.82
CA PRO A 48 -1.89 -1.93 10.76
C PRO A 48 -1.16 -1.89 12.11
N GLN A 49 -1.91 -1.74 13.20
CA GLN A 49 -1.36 -1.70 14.56
C GLN A 49 -1.02 -3.12 15.04
N LEU A 50 -0.10 -3.77 14.33
CA LEU A 50 0.28 -5.17 14.48
C LEU A 50 1.79 -5.35 14.28
N GLY A 51 2.48 -5.90 15.29
CA GLY A 51 3.88 -6.40 15.25
C GLY A 51 4.75 -5.77 14.17
N ARG A 52 5.09 -6.56 13.13
CA ARG A 52 5.96 -6.19 12.01
C ARG A 52 5.66 -4.87 11.30
N PHE A 53 4.42 -4.38 11.34
CA PHE A 53 4.03 -3.11 10.72
C PHE A 53 4.38 -1.89 11.58
N GLN A 54 4.72 -2.13 12.85
CA GLN A 54 5.07 -1.13 13.85
C GLN A 54 6.55 -1.24 14.28
N GLU A 55 7.28 -2.26 13.83
CA GLU A 55 8.70 -2.44 14.14
C GLU A 55 9.61 -1.50 13.34
N SER A 56 9.17 -1.03 12.18
CA SER A 56 9.98 -0.19 11.30
C SER A 56 9.09 0.79 10.53
N ASP A 57 9.69 1.88 10.10
CA ASP A 57 9.02 2.81 9.21
C ASP A 57 8.72 2.15 7.87
N THR A 58 7.61 2.55 7.25
CA THR A 58 7.17 2.02 5.97
C THR A 58 7.18 3.12 4.92
N TRP A 59 7.74 2.80 3.77
CA TRP A 59 7.92 3.71 2.64
C TRP A 59 7.13 3.22 1.43
N VAL A 60 6.36 4.12 0.82
CA VAL A 60 5.83 3.93 -0.53
C VAL A 60 6.96 4.03 -1.53
N LYS A 61 6.96 3.12 -2.51
CA LYS A 61 7.84 3.12 -3.68
C LYS A 61 6.98 3.41 -4.92
N GLY A 62 6.80 4.70 -5.22
CA GLY A 62 5.91 5.22 -6.27
C GLY A 62 6.31 4.82 -7.69
N ASP A 63 7.58 4.52 -7.90
CA ASP A 63 8.19 3.97 -9.11
C ASP A 63 7.90 2.47 -9.31
N MET A 64 7.43 1.78 -8.27
CA MET A 64 7.19 0.33 -8.26
C MET A 64 5.69 0.01 -8.37
N ILE A 65 5.11 0.24 -9.55
CA ILE A 65 3.70 0.00 -9.86
C ILE A 65 3.53 -1.39 -10.50
N TYR A 66 2.60 -2.19 -9.99
CA TYR A 66 2.33 -3.54 -10.52
C TYR A 66 0.84 -3.79 -10.71
N THR A 67 0.47 -4.47 -11.80
CA THR A 67 -0.81 -5.18 -11.87
C THR A 67 -0.63 -6.59 -11.28
N ALA A 68 -1.42 -6.93 -10.27
CA ALA A 68 -1.40 -8.24 -9.64
C ALA A 68 -2.76 -8.94 -9.70
N GLY A 69 -2.72 -10.27 -9.89
CA GLY A 69 -3.88 -11.11 -9.70
C GLY A 69 -4.22 -11.28 -8.23
N PHE A 70 -5.51 -11.34 -7.88
CA PHE A 70 -5.95 -11.48 -6.49
C PHE A 70 -5.39 -12.73 -5.81
N HIS A 71 -5.12 -13.80 -6.56
CA HIS A 71 -4.51 -15.03 -6.04
C HIS A 71 -3.07 -14.82 -5.52
N ARG A 72 -2.43 -13.67 -5.80
CA ARG A 72 -1.10 -13.30 -5.28
C ARG A 72 -1.17 -12.40 -4.05
N LEU A 73 -2.38 -12.05 -3.61
CA LEU A 73 -2.61 -11.12 -2.50
C LEU A 73 -3.34 -11.83 -1.37
N ASP A 74 -2.89 -11.55 -0.15
CA ASP A 74 -3.55 -11.97 1.07
C ASP A 74 -4.06 -10.75 1.83
N LEU A 75 -5.22 -10.91 2.47
CA LEU A 75 -5.69 -9.93 3.44
C LEU A 75 -4.82 -9.96 4.70
N ILE A 76 -4.53 -8.79 5.26
CA ILE A 76 -3.79 -8.66 6.50
C ILE A 76 -4.65 -9.17 7.66
N ARG A 77 -4.26 -10.28 8.26
CA ARG A 77 -4.96 -10.93 9.39
C ARG A 77 -4.64 -10.19 10.70
N LEU A 78 -5.67 -9.88 11.50
CA LEU A 78 -5.48 -9.22 12.81
C LEU A 78 -5.11 -10.19 13.94
N GLY A 79 -4.96 -11.49 13.66
CA GLY A 79 -4.67 -12.52 14.66
C GLY A 79 -5.83 -12.79 15.64
N LYS A 80 -6.99 -12.18 15.42
CA LYS A 80 -8.19 -12.31 16.27
C LYS A 80 -9.34 -12.93 15.47
N LYS A 81 -10.25 -13.58 16.17
CA LYS A 81 -11.55 -14.01 15.65
C LYS A 81 -12.64 -13.16 16.27
N ASP A 82 -13.71 -12.96 15.54
CA ASP A 82 -14.92 -12.35 16.06
C ASP A 82 -15.56 -13.29 17.09
N ASN A 83 -15.79 -12.81 18.31
CA ASN A 83 -16.25 -13.64 19.43
C ASN A 83 -17.69 -14.15 19.25
N LYS A 84 -18.49 -13.52 18.38
CA LYS A 84 -19.90 -13.90 18.16
C LYS A 84 -20.04 -14.87 16.99
N THR A 85 -19.26 -14.69 15.94
CA THR A 85 -19.37 -15.43 14.67
C THR A 85 -18.24 -16.43 14.44
N GLY A 86 -17.17 -16.37 15.23
CA GLY A 86 -15.97 -17.21 15.06
C GLY A 86 -15.14 -16.89 13.81
N LYS A 87 -15.52 -15.88 13.02
CA LYS A 87 -14.85 -15.53 11.75
C LYS A 87 -13.52 -14.83 12.00
N ARG A 88 -12.56 -15.02 11.07
CA ARG A 88 -11.26 -14.31 11.11
C ARG A 88 -11.46 -12.82 10.89
N LEU A 89 -10.78 -11.99 11.68
CA LEU A 89 -10.76 -10.54 11.51
C LEU A 89 -9.56 -10.11 10.66
N TYR A 90 -9.81 -9.15 9.77
CA TYR A 90 -8.83 -8.59 8.84
C TYR A 90 -8.73 -7.07 9.00
N PHE A 91 -7.59 -6.52 8.62
CA PHE A 91 -7.40 -5.07 8.57
C PHE A 91 -8.19 -4.47 7.40
N THR A 92 -9.11 -3.55 7.70
CA THR A 92 -10.02 -2.94 6.70
C THR A 92 -9.96 -1.41 6.68
N ARG A 93 -9.07 -0.79 7.48
CA ARG A 93 -8.91 0.67 7.47
C ARG A 93 -8.34 1.12 6.12
N LYS A 94 -8.84 2.26 5.66
CA LYS A 94 -8.38 2.94 4.45
C LYS A 94 -7.50 4.12 4.83
N LEU A 95 -6.60 4.49 3.93
CA LEU A 95 -5.84 5.74 4.03
C LEU A 95 -6.79 6.93 3.88
N SER A 96 -6.46 8.05 4.52
CA SER A 96 -7.24 9.29 4.34
C SER A 96 -7.07 9.83 2.92
N ARG A 97 -7.91 10.81 2.55
CA ARG A 97 -7.83 11.45 1.24
C ARG A 97 -6.47 12.13 1.04
N GLU A 98 -5.98 12.79 2.08
CA GLU A 98 -4.70 13.51 2.10
C GLU A 98 -3.55 12.52 1.91
N GLN A 99 -3.59 11.37 2.59
CA GLN A 99 -2.57 10.34 2.43
C GLN A 99 -2.60 9.70 1.06
N MET A 100 -3.79 9.44 0.53
CA MET A 100 -3.92 8.95 -0.84
C MET A 100 -3.39 9.97 -1.85
N ARG A 101 -3.55 11.28 -1.60
CA ARG A 101 -2.98 12.34 -2.43
C ARG A 101 -1.46 12.22 -2.54
N GLU A 102 -0.78 12.02 -1.42
CA GLU A 102 0.68 11.83 -1.40
C GLU A 102 1.09 10.53 -2.13
N VAL A 103 0.33 9.44 -1.94
CA VAL A 103 0.55 8.17 -2.67
C VAL A 103 0.42 8.37 -4.18
N TYR A 104 -0.61 9.08 -4.63
CA TYR A 104 -0.82 9.38 -6.05
C TYR A 104 0.29 10.28 -6.60
N ALA A 105 0.71 11.30 -5.85
CA ALA A 105 1.83 12.16 -6.23
C ALA A 105 3.11 11.33 -6.43
N CYS A 106 3.42 10.42 -5.51
CA CYS A 106 4.55 9.51 -5.66
C CYS A 106 4.45 8.64 -6.92
N ALA A 107 3.27 8.10 -7.22
CA ALA A 107 3.04 7.31 -8.43
C ALA A 107 3.29 8.13 -9.70
N LEU A 108 2.78 9.36 -9.75
CA LEU A 108 3.00 10.28 -10.87
C LEU A 108 4.48 10.61 -11.04
N HIS A 109 5.21 10.89 -9.95
CA HIS A 109 6.65 11.09 -10.01
C HIS A 109 7.40 9.83 -10.50
N GLY A 110 6.98 8.64 -10.06
CA GLY A 110 7.54 7.37 -10.52
C GLY A 110 7.33 7.10 -12.01
N LEU A 111 6.26 7.64 -12.59
CA LEU A 111 5.94 7.56 -14.01
C LEU A 111 6.47 8.74 -14.84
N ASN A 112 7.30 9.61 -14.24
CA ASN A 112 7.77 10.86 -14.86
C ASN A 112 6.64 11.83 -15.29
N LEU A 113 5.52 11.78 -14.58
CA LEU A 113 4.36 12.65 -14.73
C LEU A 113 4.16 13.56 -13.50
N GLY A 114 5.22 13.78 -12.72
CA GLY A 114 5.17 14.48 -11.44
C GLY A 114 4.61 15.90 -11.50
N GLN A 115 4.73 16.57 -12.65
CA GLN A 115 4.13 17.89 -12.87
C GLN A 115 2.60 17.89 -12.71
N LEU A 116 1.95 16.74 -12.93
CA LEU A 116 0.49 16.60 -12.77
C LEU A 116 0.05 16.53 -11.29
N SER A 117 0.99 16.31 -10.35
CA SER A 117 0.66 16.20 -8.92
C SER A 117 0.04 17.46 -8.33
N GLN A 118 0.29 18.62 -8.95
CA GLN A 118 -0.31 19.90 -8.56
C GLN A 118 -1.85 19.95 -8.71
N HIS A 119 -2.43 18.99 -9.44
CA HIS A 119 -3.88 18.91 -9.70
C HIS A 119 -4.61 17.86 -8.83
N LEU A 120 -3.93 17.27 -7.85
CA LEU A 120 -4.49 16.24 -6.95
C LEU A 120 -5.26 16.81 -5.74
#